data_AF-A0A920SY96-F1
#
_entry.id   AF-A0A920SY96-F1
#
_cell.length_a   1.000
_cell.length_b   1.000
_cell.length_c   1.000
_cell.angle_alpha   90.00
_cell.angle_beta   90.00
_cell.angle_gamma   90.00
#
_symmetry.space_group_name_H-M   'P 1'
#
loop_
_entity.id
_entity.type
_entity.pdbx_description
1 polymer ?
#
loop_
_entity_poly.entity_id
_entity_poly.type
_entity_poly.pdbx_seq_one_letter_code
_entity_poly.pdbx_strand_id
1 'polypeptide(L)'
;MFLNKPDYYLWGSTRELGSHKGYGMAVIGQVFSGILSAGLFGAINPTETGSQRNGSQFVAAFSIDAFRDVGEFKASMDQFLTYLVETPPSPGNDRVYYAGLPEHEETQIREREGIPLHREVIEWFDSAARELNIEPLAQIN
;
A
#
# COMPACT_ATOMS: atom_id res chain seq x y z
N MET A 1 -12.36 15.36 16.47
CA MET A 1 -11.57 14.14 16.73
C MET A 1 -10.12 14.38 16.29
N PHE A 2 -9.41 15.25 17.01
CA PHE A 2 -7.97 15.42 16.86
C PHE A 2 -7.42 15.39 18.28
N LEU A 3 -7.02 14.21 18.72
CA LEU A 3 -6.42 14.06 20.03
C LEU A 3 -5.03 14.67 19.93
N ASN A 4 -4.79 15.72 20.71
CA ASN A 4 -3.48 16.35 20.86
C ASN A 4 -2.57 15.44 21.71
N LYS A 5 -2.32 14.22 21.20
CA LYS A 5 -1.40 13.26 21.80
C LYS A 5 -0.13 13.24 20.95
N PRO A 6 1.04 13.55 21.54
CA PRO A 6 2.26 13.83 20.79
C PRO A 6 2.77 12.67 19.91
N ASP A 7 2.39 11.42 20.19
CA ASP A 7 2.95 10.25 19.52
C ASP A 7 1.97 9.48 18.62
N TYR A 8 0.79 10.05 18.34
CA TYR A 8 -0.24 9.41 17.51
C TYR A 8 -0.52 10.21 16.24
N TYR A 9 0.28 9.95 15.20
CA TYR A 9 0.04 10.45 13.84
C TYR A 9 -1.05 9.61 13.14
N LEU A 10 -2.29 9.72 13.64
CA LEU A 10 -3.44 9.13 12.96
C LEU A 10 -3.52 9.69 11.53
N TRP A 11 -3.48 8.80 10.54
CA TRP A 11 -3.49 9.13 9.10
C TRP A 11 -2.20 9.77 8.56
N GLY A 12 -1.05 9.43 9.18
CA GLY A 12 0.28 9.66 8.60
C GLY A 12 0.84 11.07 8.77
N SER A 13 0.18 11.94 9.56
CA SER A 13 0.64 13.33 9.76
C SER A 13 0.03 13.98 11.01
N THR A 14 0.48 15.18 11.39
CA THR A 14 -0.19 16.03 12.40
C THR A 14 -1.36 16.81 11.79
N ARG A 15 -2.15 17.48 12.64
CA ARG A 15 -3.25 18.35 12.17
C ARG A 15 -2.73 19.46 11.25
N GLU A 16 -1.62 20.08 11.63
CA GLU A 16 -0.95 21.18 10.92
C GLU A 16 -0.36 20.71 9.60
N LEU A 17 0.19 19.50 9.58
CA LEU A 17 0.81 18.87 8.42
C LEU A 17 -0.20 18.08 7.55
N GLY A 18 -1.51 18.27 7.76
CA GLY A 18 -2.54 17.81 6.83
C GLY A 18 -3.30 16.54 7.17
N SER A 19 -3.27 16.05 8.42
CA SER A 19 -4.00 14.83 8.82
C SER A 19 -5.51 14.88 8.55
N HIS A 20 -6.11 16.07 8.51
CA HIS A 20 -7.52 16.27 8.14
C HIS A 20 -7.79 15.85 6.67
N LYS A 21 -6.82 15.99 5.77
CA LYS A 21 -6.93 15.50 4.38
C LYS A 21 -6.84 13.98 4.33
N GLY A 22 -5.92 13.39 5.11
CA GLY A 22 -5.81 11.94 5.26
C GLY A 22 -7.10 11.30 5.80
N TYR A 23 -7.71 11.92 6.81
CA TYR A 23 -9.03 11.51 7.30
C TYR A 23 -10.11 11.57 6.21
N GLY A 24 -10.17 12.64 5.42
CA GLY A 24 -11.11 12.75 4.30
C GLY A 24 -10.93 11.63 3.27
N MET A 25 -9.69 11.31 2.91
CA MET A 25 -9.38 10.19 2.01
C MET A 25 -9.80 8.83 2.60
N ALA A 26 -9.59 8.62 3.91
CA ALA A 26 -10.04 7.41 4.58
C ALA A 26 -11.56 7.27 4.59
N VAL A 27 -12.29 8.37 4.75
CA VAL A 27 -13.77 8.38 4.67
C VAL A 27 -14.24 7.96 3.28
N ILE A 28 -13.61 8.45 2.21
CA ILE A 28 -13.92 8.01 0.83
C ILE A 28 -13.73 6.49 0.71
N GLY A 29 -12.64 5.96 1.25
CA GLY A 29 -12.39 4.52 1.31
C GLY A 29 -13.51 3.76 2.02
N GLN A 30 -13.97 4.21 3.19
CA GLN A 30 -15.06 3.58 3.94
C GLN A 30 -16.41 3.66 3.22
N VAL A 31 -16.68 4.76 2.52
CA VAL A 31 -17.91 4.94 1.74
C VAL A 31 -17.97 3.93 0.60
N PHE A 32 -16.90 3.83 -0.20
CA PHE A 32 -16.87 2.94 -1.36
C PHE A 32 -16.73 1.47 -0.98
N SER A 33 -15.87 1.16 0.00
CA SER A 33 -15.65 -0.22 0.41
C SER A 33 -16.82 -0.73 1.26
N GLY A 34 -17.12 -0.09 2.39
CA GLY A 34 -18.10 -0.60 3.36
C GLY A 34 -19.52 -0.15 3.09
N ILE A 35 -19.80 1.16 3.05
CA ILE A 35 -21.20 1.64 2.99
C ILE A 35 -21.87 1.21 1.67
N LEU A 36 -21.17 1.38 0.55
CA LEU A 36 -21.69 1.02 -0.77
C LEU A 36 -21.97 -0.49 -0.91
N SER A 37 -21.19 -1.33 -0.23
CA SER A 37 -21.40 -2.78 -0.21
C SER A 37 -22.39 -3.24 0.86
N ALA A 38 -23.07 -2.31 1.55
CA ALA A 38 -23.90 -2.57 2.74
C ALA A 38 -23.14 -3.28 3.89
N GLY A 39 -21.82 -3.09 3.96
CA GLY A 39 -20.95 -3.55 5.04
C GLY A 39 -20.98 -2.66 6.30
N LEU A 40 -20.36 -3.16 7.37
CA LEU A 40 -20.27 -2.46 8.66
C LEU A 40 -19.18 -1.37 8.63
N PHE A 41 -19.34 -0.31 9.42
CA PHE A 41 -18.41 0.82 9.47
C PHE A 41 -18.02 1.21 10.91
N GLY A 42 -16.78 1.64 11.14
CA GLY A 42 -16.37 2.13 12.46
C GLY A 42 -16.66 1.15 13.61
N ALA A 43 -17.20 1.66 14.73
CA ALA A 43 -17.43 0.90 15.96
C ALA A 43 -18.55 -0.15 15.88
N ILE A 44 -19.34 -0.18 14.79
CA ILE A 44 -20.34 -1.24 14.56
C ILE A 44 -19.77 -2.45 13.83
N ASN A 45 -18.51 -2.38 13.35
CA ASN A 45 -17.81 -3.55 12.86
C ASN A 45 -17.21 -4.30 14.07
N PRO A 46 -17.67 -5.52 14.38
CA PRO A 46 -17.23 -6.21 15.57
C PRO A 46 -15.71 -6.47 15.49
N THR A 47 -14.98 -5.98 16.48
CA THR A 47 -13.53 -6.13 16.60
C THR A 47 -13.14 -7.46 17.25
N GLU A 48 -14.12 -8.22 17.74
CA GLU A 48 -13.89 -9.46 18.46
C GLU A 48 -13.50 -10.61 17.53
N THR A 49 -12.36 -11.21 17.86
CA THR A 49 -11.84 -12.47 17.31
C THR A 49 -12.91 -13.56 17.37
N GLY A 50 -13.49 -13.91 16.21
CA GLY A 50 -14.50 -14.97 16.08
C GLY A 50 -15.79 -14.52 15.40
N SER A 51 -16.07 -13.21 15.36
CA SER A 51 -17.11 -12.66 14.50
C SER A 51 -16.57 -12.52 13.06
N GLN A 52 -17.40 -12.79 12.05
CA GLN A 52 -16.98 -12.63 10.65
C GLN A 52 -16.54 -11.18 10.43
N ARG A 53 -15.24 -10.96 10.26
CA ARG A 53 -14.71 -9.65 9.89
C ARG A 53 -15.31 -9.29 8.54
N ASN A 54 -16.26 -8.36 8.54
CA ASN A 54 -16.86 -7.83 7.32
C ASN A 54 -15.89 -6.84 6.68
N GLY A 55 -14.77 -7.35 6.17
CA GLY A 55 -13.89 -6.62 5.27
C GLY A 55 -14.62 -6.45 3.94
N SER A 56 -14.97 -5.21 3.62
CA SER A 56 -15.56 -4.88 2.33
C SER A 56 -14.48 -4.28 1.44
N GLN A 57 -14.54 -4.53 0.13
CA GLN A 57 -13.55 -4.09 -0.84
C GLN A 57 -14.24 -3.36 -1.98
N PHE A 58 -13.56 -2.37 -2.54
CA PHE A 58 -14.00 -1.66 -3.73
C PHE A 58 -12.89 -1.72 -4.77
N VAL A 59 -13.26 -2.11 -5.99
CA VAL A 59 -12.34 -2.17 -7.12
C VAL A 59 -13.01 -1.44 -8.29
N ALA A 60 -12.26 -0.53 -8.90
CA ALA A 60 -12.69 0.20 -10.08
C ALA A 60 -11.67 -0.01 -11.20
N ALA A 61 -12.16 -0.27 -12.41
CA ALA A 61 -11.36 -0.35 -13.63
C ALA A 61 -11.96 0.61 -14.66
N PHE A 62 -11.11 1.45 -15.24
CA PHE A 62 -11.50 2.40 -16.28
C PHE A 62 -10.86 2.00 -17.60
N SER A 63 -11.67 1.88 -18.64
CA SER A 63 -11.19 1.57 -19.99
C SER A 63 -10.57 2.82 -20.61
N ILE A 64 -9.27 2.82 -20.90
CA ILE A 64 -8.55 4.00 -21.43
C ILE A 64 -9.03 4.35 -22.84
N ASP A 65 -9.29 3.34 -23.67
CA ASP A 65 -9.80 3.46 -25.04
C ASP A 65 -11.18 4.13 -25.13
N ALA A 66 -11.95 4.15 -24.03
CA ALA A 66 -13.18 4.91 -23.93
C ALA A 66 -12.97 6.44 -23.87
N PHE A 67 -11.73 6.90 -23.61
CA PHE A 67 -11.39 8.31 -23.47
C PHE A 67 -10.43 8.81 -24.56
N ARG A 68 -9.44 8.00 -24.96
CA ARG A 68 -8.44 8.36 -25.98
C ARG A 68 -7.68 7.14 -26.49
N ASP A 69 -6.86 7.32 -27.53
CA ASP A 69 -5.94 6.27 -27.99
C ASP A 69 -5.02 5.80 -26.85
N VAL A 70 -4.91 4.48 -26.70
CA VAL A 70 -4.16 3.83 -25.61
C VAL A 70 -2.66 4.03 -25.78
N GLY A 71 -2.16 4.00 -27.01
CA GLY A 71 -0.74 4.21 -27.31
C GLY A 71 -0.31 5.62 -26.96
N GLU A 72 -1.08 6.62 -27.37
CA GLU A 72 -0.83 8.01 -27.02
C GLU A 72 -0.95 8.29 -25.52
N PHE A 73 -1.92 7.66 -24.83
CA PHE A 73 -2.04 7.77 -23.38
C PHE A 73 -0.79 7.24 -22.67
N LYS A 74 -0.30 6.06 -23.06
CA LYS A 74 0.91 5.47 -22.49
C LYS A 74 2.13 6.36 -22.75
N ALA A 75 2.29 6.85 -23.98
CA ALA A 75 3.39 7.76 -24.30
C ALA A 75 3.34 9.06 -23.48
N SER A 76 2.15 9.63 -23.26
CA SER A 76 1.98 10.80 -22.36
C SER A 76 2.32 10.46 -20.91
N MET A 77 1.96 9.26 -20.44
CA MET A 77 2.28 8.79 -19.09
C MET A 77 3.79 8.61 -18.91
N ASP A 78 4.48 8.02 -19.90
CA ASP A 78 5.94 7.85 -19.87
C ASP A 78 6.65 9.21 -19.80
N GLN A 79 6.20 10.18 -20.60
CA GLN A 79 6.72 11.56 -20.56
C GLN A 79 6.49 12.20 -19.18
N PHE A 80 5.31 12.01 -18.59
CA PHE A 80 4.99 12.56 -17.27
C PHE A 80 5.81 11.94 -16.15
N LEU A 81 5.95 10.60 -16.13
CA LEU A 81 6.74 9.90 -15.12
C LEU A 81 8.23 10.24 -15.24
N THR A 82 8.74 10.35 -16.48
CA THR A 82 10.12 10.82 -16.74
C THR A 82 10.32 12.22 -16.18
N TYR A 83 9.41 13.15 -16.48
CA TYR A 83 9.44 14.51 -15.98
C TYR A 83 9.47 14.58 -14.43
N LEU A 84 8.70 13.73 -13.74
CA LEU A 84 8.71 13.67 -12.28
C LEU A 84 10.09 13.27 -11.74
N VAL A 85 10.71 12.23 -12.29
CA VAL A 85 12.02 11.73 -11.82
C VAL A 85 13.16 12.69 -12.16
N GLU A 86 13.07 13.39 -13.29
CA GLU A 86 14.06 14.39 -13.72
C GLU A 86 13.91 15.74 -13.01
N THR A 87 12.85 15.92 -12.22
CA THR A 87 12.66 17.15 -11.44
C THR A 87 13.83 17.33 -10.46
N PRO A 88 14.47 18.52 -10.39
CA PRO A 88 15.57 18.75 -9.47
C PRO A 88 15.15 18.43 -8.02
N PRO A 89 15.91 17.58 -7.31
CA PRO A 89 15.57 17.22 -5.94
C PRO A 89 15.72 18.43 -5.01
N SER A 90 14.96 18.43 -3.91
CA SER A 90 15.12 19.45 -2.87
C SER A 90 16.48 19.31 -2.17
N PRO A 91 17.04 20.40 -1.61
CA PRO A 91 18.34 20.36 -0.93
C PRO A 91 18.42 19.24 0.11
N GLY A 92 19.48 18.42 0.04
CA GLY A 92 19.70 17.29 0.94
C GLY A 92 19.03 15.98 0.50
N ASN A 93 18.42 15.93 -0.69
CA ASN A 93 17.85 14.71 -1.26
C ASN A 93 18.55 14.36 -2.58
N ASP A 94 18.72 13.07 -2.85
CA ASP A 94 19.49 12.59 -4.00
C ASP A 94 18.66 12.52 -5.30
N ARG A 95 17.38 12.14 -5.20
CA ARG A 95 16.49 11.97 -6.35
C ARG A 95 15.01 12.08 -5.98
N VAL A 96 14.16 12.29 -6.99
CA VAL A 96 12.70 12.30 -6.85
C VAL A 96 12.14 10.91 -7.18
N TYR A 97 11.11 10.50 -6.43
CA TYR A 97 10.38 9.25 -6.64
C TYR A 97 8.90 9.53 -6.91
N TYR A 98 8.28 8.67 -7.73
CA TYR A 98 6.83 8.56 -7.82
C TYR A 98 6.36 7.25 -7.20
N ALA A 99 5.07 7.19 -6.84
CA ALA A 99 4.49 6.00 -6.23
C ALA A 99 4.58 4.78 -7.16
N GLY A 100 5.19 3.70 -6.69
CA GLY A 100 5.43 2.48 -7.47
C GLY A 100 6.85 2.34 -8.02
N LEU A 101 7.63 3.42 -8.12
CA LEU A 101 9.02 3.34 -8.61
C LEU A 101 9.93 2.57 -7.63
N PRO A 102 9.99 2.90 -6.32
CA PRO A 102 10.79 2.14 -5.37
C PRO A 102 10.39 0.66 -5.33
N GLU A 103 9.09 0.37 -5.38
CA GLU A 103 8.57 -1.00 -5.35
C GLU A 103 8.97 -1.78 -6.61
N HIS A 104 8.97 -1.12 -7.78
CA HIS A 104 9.43 -1.73 -9.03
C HIS A 104 10.92 -2.06 -8.99
N GLU A 105 11.77 -1.11 -8.56
CA GLU A 105 13.22 -1.30 -8.42
C GLU A 105 13.53 -2.44 -7.44
N GLU A 106 12.85 -2.44 -6.30
CA GLU A 106 13.03 -3.46 -5.26
C GLU A 106 12.53 -4.84 -5.71
N THR A 107 11.46 -4.90 -6.52
CA THR A 107 11.00 -6.17 -7.11
C THR A 107 12.09 -6.78 -8.00
N GLN A 108 12.73 -5.98 -8.86
CA GLN A 108 13.81 -6.46 -9.70
C GLN A 108 15.02 -6.96 -8.90
N ILE A 109 15.34 -6.31 -7.78
CA ILE A 109 16.40 -6.74 -6.87
C ILE A 109 16.03 -8.09 -6.25
N ARG A 110 14.84 -8.19 -5.66
CA ARG A 110 14.37 -9.40 -4.96
C ARG A 110 14.16 -10.60 -5.86
N GLU A 111 13.82 -10.38 -7.13
CA GLU A 111 13.75 -11.45 -8.13
C GLU A 111 15.13 -12.06 -8.43
N ARG A 112 16.22 -11.29 -8.31
CA ARG A 112 17.59 -11.75 -8.56
C ARG A 112 18.31 -12.24 -7.32
N GLU A 113 18.15 -11.52 -6.21
CA GLU A 113 18.92 -11.70 -4.99
C GLU A 113 18.13 -12.44 -3.89
N GLY A 114 16.84 -12.69 -4.11
CA GLY A 114 15.94 -13.26 -3.12
C GLY A 114 15.34 -12.21 -2.18
N ILE A 115 14.37 -12.63 -1.37
CA ILE A 115 13.69 -11.75 -0.41
C ILE A 115 14.39 -11.88 0.96
N PRO A 116 14.98 -10.79 1.50
CA PRO A 116 15.62 -10.84 2.80
C PRO A 116 14.56 -10.93 3.90
N LEU A 117 14.49 -12.08 4.57
CA LEU A 117 13.60 -12.31 5.71
C LEU A 117 14.36 -12.17 7.02
N HIS A 118 13.73 -11.54 8.01
CA HIS A 118 14.27 -11.51 9.36
C HIS A 118 14.35 -12.93 9.95
N ARG A 119 15.37 -13.20 10.77
CA ARG A 119 15.60 -14.54 11.35
C ARG A 119 14.37 -15.12 12.02
N GLU A 120 13.65 -14.32 12.80
CA GLU A 120 12.43 -14.76 13.50
C GLU A 120 11.31 -15.20 12.53
N VAL A 121 11.23 -14.58 11.35
CA VAL A 121 10.26 -14.95 10.32
C VAL A 121 10.62 -16.31 9.72
N ILE A 122 11.90 -16.57 9.49
CA ILE A 122 12.40 -17.87 9.02
C ILE A 122 12.09 -18.96 10.06
N GLU A 123 12.40 -18.70 11.33
CA GLU A 123 12.14 -19.65 12.43
C GLU A 123 10.63 -19.96 12.56
N TRP A 124 9.77 -18.96 12.34
CA TRP A 124 8.32 -19.15 12.29
C TRP A 124 7.87 -20.04 11.13
N PHE A 125 8.38 -19.80 9.92
CA PHE A 125 8.09 -20.64 8.76
C PHE A 125 8.58 -22.08 8.96
N ASP A 126 9.77 -22.27 9.52
CA ASP A 126 10.33 -23.60 9.81
C ASP A 126 9.51 -24.34 10.87
N SER A 127 8.92 -23.63 11.83
CA SER A 127 8.00 -24.23 12.79
C SER A 127 6.70 -24.68 12.10
N ALA A 128 6.12 -23.83 11.24
CA ALA A 128 4.90 -24.15 10.51
C ALA A 128 5.12 -25.32 9.52
N ALA A 129 6.25 -25.35 8.83
CA ALA A 129 6.60 -26.42 7.90
C ALA A 129 6.70 -27.79 8.62
N ARG A 130 7.30 -27.82 9.81
CA ARG A 130 7.38 -29.02 10.66
C ARG A 130 6.00 -29.49 11.12
N GLU A 131 5.13 -28.59 11.53
CA GLU A 131 3.77 -28.94 11.96
C GLU A 131 2.95 -29.54 10.80
N LEU A 132 3.11 -28.98 9.60
CA LEU A 132 2.41 -29.40 8.39
C LEU A 132 3.09 -30.57 7.65
N ASN A 133 4.25 -31.04 8.12
CA ASN A 133 5.08 -32.06 7.46
C ASN A 133 5.41 -31.73 5.99
N ILE A 134 5.82 -30.49 5.72
CA ILE A 134 6.29 -30.03 4.41
C ILE A 134 7.77 -29.60 4.48
N GLU A 135 8.42 -29.53 3.32
CA GLU A 135 9.80 -29.07 3.22
C GLU A 135 9.96 -27.62 3.70
N PRO A 136 11.05 -27.29 4.41
CA PRO A 136 11.32 -25.94 4.88
C PRO A 136 11.70 -25.00 3.72
N LEU A 137 11.74 -23.69 4.00
CA LEU A 137 12.07 -22.69 2.99
C LEU A 137 13.49 -22.90 2.44
N ALA A 138 13.59 -22.96 1.11
CA ALA A 138 14.88 -22.99 0.44
C ALA A 138 15.61 -21.64 0.61
N GLN A 139 16.84 -21.69 1.13
CA GLN A 139 17.68 -20.51 1.30
C GLN A 139 18.56 -20.32 0.06
N ILE A 140 18.47 -19.15 -0.55
CA ILE A 140 19.37 -18.71 -1.62
C ILE A 140 20.49 -17.92 -0.92
N ASN A 141 21.75 -18.33 -1.13
CA ASN A 141 22.93 -17.70 -0.51
C ASN A 141 23.11 -16.24 -0.93
#